data_AF-A0A8T4FKB0-F1
#
_entry.id   AF-A0A8T4FKB0-F1
#
_cell.length_a   1.000
_cell.length_b   1.000
_cell.length_c   1.000
_cell.angle_alpha   90.00
_cell.angle_beta   90.00
_cell.angle_gamma   90.00
#
_symmetry.space_group_name_H-M   'P 1'
#
loop_
_entity.id
_entity.type
_entity.pdbx_description
1 polymer ?
#
loop_
_entity_poly.entity_id
_entity_poly.type
_entity_poly.pdbx_seq_one_letter_code
_entity_poly.pdbx_strand_id
1 'polypeptide(L)'
;SFMFDSPLKSPVQRTAACAILNVISSFMCFTRKGRACGEESRKACLYELITAVAGKKVYLNGCLTNLESMLYEAGSLYPEKRVVPVGRPEDADVIVVSGDGLFDKEKLAVTERYFKGGDNAADSDNTGNAGAGNAGAAVSKEQSEGQPELIFIGPAVTGFCVMQGAKHHCPYGRR
;
A
#
# COMPACT_ATOMS: atom_id res chain seq x y z
N SER A 1 6.71 -2.90 -27.83
CA SER A 1 7.23 -2.42 -26.53
C SER A 1 8.08 -3.53 -25.92
N PHE A 2 9.24 -3.19 -25.38
CA PHE A 2 10.32 -4.13 -25.01
C PHE A 2 10.07 -4.92 -23.71
N MET A 3 8.96 -4.67 -22.99
CA MET A 3 8.73 -5.23 -21.65
C MET A 3 7.36 -5.90 -21.42
N PHE A 4 6.54 -6.08 -22.46
CA PHE A 4 5.32 -6.89 -22.29
C PHE A 4 5.70 -8.37 -22.04
N ASP A 5 4.95 -9.04 -21.17
CA ASP A 5 5.13 -10.46 -20.79
C ASP A 5 6.44 -10.84 -20.09
N SER A 6 7.11 -9.88 -19.44
CA SER A 6 8.27 -10.13 -18.58
C SER A 6 7.92 -10.00 -17.10
N PRO A 7 7.11 -10.91 -16.52
CA PRO A 7 6.70 -10.82 -15.12
C PRO A 7 7.91 -10.93 -14.20
N LEU A 8 7.89 -10.19 -13.09
CA LEU A 8 8.87 -10.33 -12.01
C LEU A 8 8.53 -11.62 -11.23
N LYS A 9 9.22 -12.71 -11.58
CA LYS A 9 8.89 -14.07 -11.12
C LYS A 9 9.36 -14.34 -9.70
N SER A 10 10.39 -13.63 -9.22
CA SER A 10 10.99 -13.87 -7.91
C SER A 10 10.83 -12.69 -6.94
N PRO A 11 10.77 -12.96 -5.62
CA PRO A 11 10.79 -11.92 -4.59
C PRO A 11 11.99 -10.97 -4.73
N VAL A 12 13.15 -11.48 -5.14
CA VAL A 12 14.37 -10.70 -5.37
C VAL A 12 14.18 -9.67 -6.49
N GLN A 13 13.59 -10.08 -7.61
CA GLN A 13 13.29 -9.19 -8.73
C GLN A 13 12.28 -8.10 -8.34
N ARG A 14 11.22 -8.46 -7.62
CA ARG A 14 10.20 -7.51 -7.12
C ARG A 14 10.78 -6.52 -6.13
N THR A 15 11.65 -7.00 -5.23
CA THR A 15 12.38 -6.14 -4.28
C THR A 15 13.27 -5.15 -5.02
N ALA A 16 14.04 -5.61 -6.02
CA ALA A 16 14.90 -4.76 -6.83
C ALA A 16 14.08 -3.71 -7.61
N ALA A 17 12.97 -4.12 -8.21
CA ALA A 17 12.06 -3.21 -8.90
C ALA A 17 11.51 -2.12 -7.95
N CYS A 18 11.00 -2.50 -6.77
CA CYS A 18 10.55 -1.51 -5.79
C CYS A 18 11.66 -0.58 -5.31
N ALA A 19 12.90 -1.06 -5.17
CA ALA A 19 14.04 -0.20 -4.84
C ALA A 19 14.31 0.82 -5.96
N ILE A 20 14.29 0.42 -7.22
CA ILE A 20 14.43 1.31 -8.38
C ILE A 20 13.29 2.34 -8.38
N LEU A 21 12.05 1.90 -8.17
CA LEU A 21 10.89 2.78 -8.09
C LEU A 21 11.03 3.81 -6.97
N ASN A 22 11.54 3.42 -5.80
CA ASN A 22 11.79 4.36 -4.69
C ASN A 22 12.85 5.40 -5.05
N VAL A 23 13.93 4.99 -5.73
CA VAL A 23 15.00 5.89 -6.18
C VAL A 23 14.47 6.88 -7.21
N ILE A 24 13.77 6.40 -8.24
CA ILE A 24 13.17 7.25 -9.29
C ILE A 24 12.18 8.23 -8.67
N SER A 25 11.28 7.72 -7.81
CA SER A 25 10.24 8.54 -7.18
C SER A 25 10.83 9.62 -6.27
N SER A 26 11.98 9.35 -5.65
CA SER A 26 12.70 10.35 -4.83
C SER A 26 13.48 11.33 -5.70
N PHE A 27 14.18 10.86 -6.72
CA PHE A 27 14.96 11.67 -7.65
C PHE A 27 14.09 12.66 -8.43
N MET A 28 12.92 12.21 -8.89
CA MET A 28 11.93 13.03 -9.59
C MET A 28 11.04 13.85 -8.64
N CYS A 29 11.31 13.80 -7.32
CA CYS A 29 10.56 14.53 -6.30
C CYS A 29 9.05 14.24 -6.28
N PHE A 30 8.61 13.07 -6.76
CA PHE A 30 7.20 12.65 -6.67
C PHE A 30 6.78 12.37 -5.22
N THR A 31 7.74 12.09 -4.34
CA THR A 31 7.52 11.95 -2.90
C THR A 31 8.33 13.02 -2.17
N ARG A 32 7.67 13.76 -1.27
CA ARG A 32 8.40 14.60 -0.30
C ARG A 32 8.97 13.79 0.86
N LYS A 33 8.43 12.61 1.14
CA LYS A 33 8.80 11.73 2.27
C LYS A 33 9.14 10.32 1.77
N GLY A 34 10.37 10.14 1.28
CA GLY A 34 10.87 8.84 0.80
C GLY A 34 11.53 7.97 1.88
N ARG A 35 11.54 8.42 3.13
CA ARG A 35 12.20 7.75 4.27
C ARG A 35 11.23 7.58 5.43
N ALA A 36 11.56 6.70 6.37
CA ALA A 36 10.85 6.63 7.63
C ALA A 36 10.93 7.98 8.36
N CYS A 37 9.85 8.37 9.06
CA CYS A 37 9.88 9.59 9.85
C CYS A 37 10.88 9.45 11.01
N GLY A 38 11.49 10.57 11.39
CA GLY A 38 12.35 10.64 12.57
C GLY A 38 11.59 10.39 13.86
N GLU A 39 12.34 10.17 14.95
CA GLU A 39 11.77 9.84 16.27
C GLU A 39 10.84 10.93 16.79
N GLU A 40 11.15 12.18 16.50
CA GLU A 40 10.33 13.35 16.86
C GLU A 40 8.93 13.31 16.23
N SER A 41 8.82 12.68 15.07
CA SER A 41 7.59 12.54 14.29
C SER A 41 6.88 11.20 14.54
N ARG A 42 7.42 10.35 15.46
CA ARG A 42 6.93 8.98 15.67
C ARG A 42 5.57 8.87 16.36
N LYS A 43 5.19 9.89 17.12
CA LYS A 43 3.85 9.92 17.74
C LYS A 43 2.80 10.40 16.75
N ALA A 44 3.15 11.43 15.96
CA ALA A 44 2.24 12.03 14.99
C ALA A 44 1.87 11.07 13.84
N CYS A 45 2.85 10.42 13.17
CA CYS A 45 2.52 9.51 12.07
C CYS A 45 1.76 8.26 12.56
N LEU A 46 2.05 7.76 13.77
CA LEU A 46 1.28 6.67 14.37
C LEU A 46 -0.16 7.12 14.65
N TYR A 47 -0.36 8.31 15.22
CA TYR A 47 -1.68 8.87 15.46
C TYR A 47 -2.51 9.05 14.17
N GLU A 48 -1.88 9.51 13.10
CA GLU A 48 -2.50 9.60 11.78
C GLU A 48 -2.94 8.21 11.27
N LEU A 49 -2.06 7.20 11.38
CA LEU A 49 -2.38 5.84 10.99
C LEU A 49 -3.55 5.28 11.79
N ILE A 50 -3.50 5.38 13.12
CA ILE A 50 -4.59 4.93 14.01
C ILE A 50 -5.90 5.61 13.62
N THR A 51 -5.85 6.92 13.36
CA THR A 51 -7.04 7.67 12.95
C THR A 51 -7.59 7.18 11.61
N ALA A 52 -6.74 6.78 10.67
CA ALA A 52 -7.15 6.23 9.37
C ALA A 52 -7.84 4.85 9.47
N VAL A 53 -7.49 4.06 10.49
CA VAL A 53 -8.02 2.70 10.72
C VAL A 53 -8.96 2.57 11.92
N ALA A 54 -9.25 3.68 12.61
CA ALA A 54 -10.06 3.72 13.82
C ALA A 54 -11.46 3.14 13.57
N GLY A 55 -11.89 2.21 14.44
CA GLY A 55 -13.22 1.59 14.37
C GLY A 55 -13.41 0.60 13.22
N LYS A 56 -12.36 0.28 12.45
CA LYS A 56 -12.41 -0.63 11.31
C LYS A 56 -11.90 -2.04 11.65
N LYS A 57 -12.41 -3.04 10.94
CA LYS A 57 -11.85 -4.39 10.90
C LYS A 57 -10.61 -4.39 10.01
N VAL A 58 -9.46 -4.78 10.57
CA VAL A 58 -8.16 -4.68 9.91
C VAL A 58 -7.56 -6.07 9.70
N TYR A 59 -7.21 -6.38 8.45
CA TYR A 59 -6.38 -7.52 8.10
C TYR A 59 -4.93 -7.08 7.87
N LEU A 60 -3.98 -7.77 8.50
CA LEU A 60 -2.55 -7.49 8.38
C LEU A 60 -1.93 -8.39 7.30
N ASN A 61 -1.65 -7.83 6.12
CA ASN A 61 -1.02 -8.53 5.01
C ASN A 61 0.50 -8.37 5.02
N GLY A 62 1.16 -9.17 5.87
CA GLY A 62 2.63 -9.27 5.95
C GLY A 62 3.12 -9.38 7.39
N CYS A 63 4.44 -9.43 7.58
CA CYS A 63 5.05 -9.46 8.90
C CYS A 63 5.02 -8.07 9.54
N LEU A 64 4.01 -7.84 10.38
CA LEU A 64 3.69 -6.56 11.01
C LEU A 64 3.64 -6.65 12.54
N THR A 65 4.45 -7.52 13.15
CA THR A 65 4.41 -7.83 14.60
C THR A 65 4.49 -6.57 15.48
N ASN A 66 5.36 -5.62 15.15
CA ASN A 66 5.46 -4.37 15.90
C ASN A 66 4.21 -3.50 15.73
N LEU A 67 3.63 -3.48 14.54
CA LEU A 67 2.44 -2.69 14.26
C LEU A 67 1.21 -3.25 14.98
N GLU A 68 1.09 -4.57 15.08
CA GLU A 68 0.01 -5.21 15.85
C GLU A 68 0.02 -4.75 17.32
N SER A 69 1.19 -4.79 17.97
CA SER A 69 1.36 -4.26 19.32
C SER A 69 1.06 -2.76 19.40
N MET A 70 1.56 -1.96 18.44
CA MET A 70 1.30 -0.52 18.40
C MET A 70 -0.19 -0.18 18.26
N LEU A 71 -0.94 -0.94 17.45
CA LEU A 71 -2.39 -0.77 17.30
C LEU A 71 -3.15 -1.17 18.58
N TYR A 72 -2.70 -2.23 19.26
CA TYR A 72 -3.26 -2.65 20.55
C TYR A 72 -3.03 -1.62 21.66
N GLU A 73 -1.80 -1.14 21.80
CA GLU A 73 -1.43 -0.08 22.76
C GLU A 73 -2.19 1.22 22.47
N ALA A 74 -2.28 1.59 21.20
CA ALA A 74 -3.06 2.75 20.75
C ALA A 74 -4.54 2.65 21.13
N GLY A 75 -5.16 1.48 20.94
CA GLY A 75 -6.54 1.25 21.34
C GLY A 75 -6.76 1.30 22.86
N SER A 76 -5.71 1.12 23.66
CA SER A 76 -5.77 1.31 25.11
C SER A 76 -5.68 2.79 25.51
N LEU A 77 -4.92 3.59 24.76
CA LEU A 77 -4.80 5.04 24.96
C LEU A 77 -6.00 5.82 24.41
N TYR A 78 -6.63 5.30 23.37
CA TYR A 78 -7.77 5.91 22.67
C TYR A 78 -8.86 4.85 22.44
N PRO A 79 -9.72 4.56 23.45
CA PRO A 79 -10.73 3.50 23.37
C PRO A 79 -11.69 3.65 22.18
N GLU A 80 -12.01 4.88 21.80
CA GLU A 80 -12.85 5.24 20.65
C GLU A 80 -12.19 4.97 19.30
N LYS A 81 -10.87 4.76 19.28
CA LYS A 81 -10.07 4.46 18.08
C LYS A 81 -9.57 3.02 18.02
N ARG A 82 -10.17 2.13 18.82
CA ARG A 82 -9.80 0.73 18.85
C ARG A 82 -9.95 0.10 17.46
N VAL A 83 -8.95 -0.67 17.08
CA VAL A 83 -8.91 -1.44 15.84
C VAL A 83 -9.31 -2.88 16.15
N VAL A 84 -10.04 -3.51 15.23
CA VAL A 84 -10.46 -4.92 15.37
C VAL A 84 -9.65 -5.76 14.38
N PRO A 85 -8.60 -6.49 14.83
CA PRO A 85 -7.87 -7.38 13.92
C PRO A 85 -8.76 -8.54 13.47
N VAL A 86 -8.71 -8.88 12.19
CA VAL A 86 -9.41 -10.04 11.62
C VAL A 86 -8.43 -11.01 10.98
N GLY A 87 -8.76 -12.31 11.01
CA GLY A 87 -7.90 -13.38 10.50
C GLY A 87 -7.99 -13.62 8.99
N ARG A 88 -8.98 -13.05 8.31
CA ARG A 88 -9.22 -13.24 6.87
C ARG A 88 -9.40 -11.90 6.17
N PRO A 89 -8.87 -11.71 4.95
CA PRO A 89 -9.00 -10.46 4.22
C PRO A 89 -10.46 -10.15 3.81
N GLU A 90 -11.31 -11.16 3.66
CA GLU A 90 -12.73 -10.99 3.31
C GLU A 90 -13.55 -10.35 4.44
N ASP A 91 -13.11 -10.49 5.69
CA ASP A 91 -13.81 -9.94 6.86
C ASP A 91 -13.36 -8.50 7.18
N ALA A 92 -12.42 -7.96 6.41
CA ALA A 92 -11.77 -6.69 6.69
C ALA A 92 -12.47 -5.52 6.00
N ASP A 93 -12.50 -4.38 6.68
CA ASP A 93 -12.81 -3.08 6.08
C ASP A 93 -11.54 -2.44 5.50
N VAL A 94 -10.37 -2.76 6.07
CA VAL A 94 -9.05 -2.30 5.63
C VAL A 94 -8.04 -3.45 5.63
N ILE A 95 -7.28 -3.55 4.54
CA ILE A 95 -6.09 -4.40 4.45
C ILE A 95 -4.86 -3.52 4.58
N VAL A 96 -4.07 -3.76 5.63
CA VAL A 96 -2.79 -3.09 5.85
C VAL A 96 -1.68 -3.95 5.24
N VAL A 97 -0.98 -3.40 4.25
CA VAL A 97 0.00 -4.12 3.43
C VAL A 97 1.42 -3.70 3.81
N SER A 98 2.23 -4.65 4.30
CA SER A 98 3.67 -4.42 4.51
C SER A 98 4.46 -4.56 3.20
N GLY A 99 5.78 -4.38 3.25
CA GLY A 99 6.65 -4.71 2.11
C GLY A 99 6.46 -6.14 1.60
N ASP A 100 6.16 -7.10 2.49
CA ASP A 100 5.96 -8.51 2.11
C ASP A 100 4.79 -8.66 1.14
N GLY A 101 3.75 -7.84 1.27
CA GLY A 101 2.63 -7.81 0.35
C GLY A 101 2.97 -7.39 -1.08
N LEU A 102 4.20 -6.98 -1.37
CA LEU A 102 4.70 -6.75 -2.72
C LEU A 102 5.78 -7.77 -3.15
N PHE A 103 6.37 -8.52 -2.21
CA PHE A 103 7.56 -9.33 -2.47
C PHE A 103 7.29 -10.82 -2.32
N ASP A 104 6.58 -11.20 -1.26
CA ASP A 104 6.21 -12.59 -0.98
C ASP A 104 5.06 -13.04 -1.89
N LYS A 105 5.06 -14.32 -2.31
CA LYS A 105 4.10 -14.82 -3.29
C LYS A 105 2.67 -14.87 -2.73
N GLU A 106 2.50 -15.35 -1.51
CA GLU A 106 1.18 -15.52 -0.89
C GLU A 106 0.60 -14.16 -0.52
N LYS A 107 1.43 -13.29 0.07
CA LYS A 107 1.02 -11.94 0.44
C LYS A 107 0.76 -11.06 -0.78
N LEU A 108 1.52 -11.23 -1.87
CA LEU A 108 1.24 -10.53 -3.12
C LEU A 108 -0.09 -10.96 -3.71
N ALA A 109 -0.45 -12.24 -3.69
CA ALA A 109 -1.74 -12.69 -4.23
C ALA A 109 -2.93 -12.01 -3.52
N VAL A 110 -2.83 -11.77 -2.21
CA VAL A 110 -3.81 -10.98 -1.47
C VAL A 110 -3.80 -9.52 -1.95
N THR A 111 -2.63 -8.90 -2.07
CA THR A 111 -2.52 -7.53 -2.58
C THR A 111 -3.13 -7.41 -3.97
N GLU A 112 -2.73 -8.24 -4.95
CA GLU A 112 -3.24 -8.24 -6.32
C GLU A 112 -4.76 -8.42 -6.37
N ARG A 113 -5.32 -9.30 -5.54
CA ARG A 113 -6.77 -9.54 -5.49
C ARG A 113 -7.58 -8.30 -5.11
N TYR A 114 -7.06 -7.45 -4.23
CA TYR A 114 -7.78 -6.31 -3.68
C TYR A 114 -7.22 -4.95 -4.13
N PHE A 115 -6.12 -4.94 -4.88
CA PHE A 115 -5.49 -3.72 -5.38
C PHE A 115 -6.22 -3.19 -6.60
N LYS A 116 -6.63 -1.92 -6.52
CA LYS A 116 -7.37 -1.20 -7.57
C LYS A 116 -6.54 -0.12 -8.26
N GLY A 117 -5.22 -0.26 -8.26
CA GLY A 117 -4.34 0.76 -8.83
C GLY A 117 -4.49 0.83 -10.35
N GLY A 118 -5.04 1.96 -10.82
CA GLY A 118 -5.09 2.42 -12.20
C GLY A 118 -5.83 1.48 -13.17
N ASP A 119 -6.95 1.93 -13.73
CA ASP A 119 -7.65 1.26 -14.84
C ASP A 119 -6.66 0.70 -15.86
N ASN A 120 -6.42 -0.62 -15.84
CA ASN A 120 -5.82 -1.49 -16.87
C ASN A 120 -5.59 -2.91 -16.33
N ALA A 121 -6.49 -3.45 -15.51
CA ALA A 121 -6.50 -4.86 -15.16
C ALA A 121 -7.71 -5.54 -15.80
N ALA A 122 -7.42 -6.30 -16.87
CA ALA A 122 -8.28 -7.17 -17.69
C ALA A 122 -8.91 -6.54 -18.94
N ASP A 123 -8.27 -6.73 -20.10
CA ASP A 123 -8.97 -7.43 -21.19
C ASP A 123 -7.98 -8.21 -22.06
N SER A 124 -8.27 -9.50 -22.19
CA SER A 124 -7.89 -10.31 -23.33
C SER A 124 -8.49 -9.70 -24.61
N ASP A 125 -7.78 -9.85 -25.73
CA ASP A 125 -8.22 -9.50 -27.09
C ASP A 125 -8.07 -8.04 -27.56
N ASN A 126 -6.85 -7.76 -28.07
CA ASN A 126 -6.53 -7.07 -29.32
C ASN A 126 -7.62 -6.24 -30.03
N THR A 127 -7.48 -4.90 -30.11
CA THR A 127 -7.22 -4.12 -31.36
C THR A 127 -7.32 -2.61 -31.13
N GLY A 128 -6.39 -1.85 -31.71
CA GLY A 128 -6.70 -0.51 -32.25
C GLY A 128 -6.37 0.73 -31.41
N ASN A 129 -5.23 1.35 -31.75
CA ASN A 129 -5.11 2.77 -32.13
C ASN A 129 -5.20 3.92 -31.10
N ALA A 130 -4.08 4.66 -31.06
CA ALA A 130 -3.90 6.11 -30.93
C ALA A 130 -4.36 6.89 -29.68
N GLY A 131 -3.45 7.75 -29.21
CA GLY A 131 -3.83 9.07 -28.68
C GLY A 131 -2.97 9.57 -27.53
N ALA A 132 -2.02 10.46 -27.84
CA ALA A 132 -1.34 11.30 -26.86
C ALA A 132 -2.33 12.26 -26.17
N GLY A 133 -2.14 12.54 -24.87
CA GLY A 133 -2.86 13.63 -24.21
C GLY A 133 -2.94 13.57 -22.68
N ASN A 134 -1.98 14.23 -22.04
CA ASN A 134 -2.08 15.16 -20.92
C ASN A 134 -3.02 14.93 -19.70
N ALA A 135 -2.49 15.46 -18.59
CA ALA A 135 -3.18 16.07 -17.45
C ALA A 135 -3.62 15.15 -16.32
N GLY A 136 -3.30 15.59 -15.10
CA GLY A 136 -3.63 14.90 -13.86
C GLY A 136 -5.12 14.59 -13.79
N ALA A 137 -5.43 13.31 -13.65
CA ALA A 137 -6.78 12.86 -13.37
C ALA A 137 -6.94 12.74 -11.85
N ALA A 138 -7.79 13.61 -11.30
CA ALA A 138 -8.43 13.39 -10.03
C ALA A 138 -9.08 11.99 -10.04
N VAL A 139 -8.69 11.13 -9.10
CA VAL A 139 -9.33 9.82 -8.92
C VAL A 139 -10.71 10.07 -8.31
N SER A 140 -11.74 9.94 -9.16
CA SER A 140 -13.13 9.84 -8.76
C SER A 140 -13.30 8.63 -7.84
N LYS A 141 -13.61 8.90 -6.57
CA LYS A 141 -13.93 7.90 -5.56
C LYS A 141 -15.31 7.30 -5.86
N GLU A 142 -15.36 6.21 -6.60
CA GLU A 142 -16.48 5.28 -6.51
C GLU A 142 -16.02 4.09 -5.67
N GLN A 143 -16.24 4.20 -4.35
CA GLN A 143 -16.09 3.07 -3.44
C GLN A 143 -17.16 2.05 -3.79
N SER A 144 -16.79 0.96 -4.48
CA SER A 144 -17.66 -0.20 -4.58
C SER A 144 -18.00 -0.68 -3.17
N GLU A 145 -19.26 -0.61 -2.78
CA GLU A 145 -19.74 -1.05 -1.47
C GLU A 145 -19.28 -2.51 -1.22
N GLY A 146 -18.63 -2.74 -0.07
CA GLY A 146 -18.28 -4.08 0.41
C GLY A 146 -16.88 -4.61 0.12
N GLN A 147 -15.95 -3.83 -0.45
CA GLN A 147 -14.55 -4.26 -0.61
C GLN A 147 -13.58 -3.54 0.33
N PRO A 148 -12.57 -4.24 0.90
CA PRO A 148 -11.60 -3.63 1.80
C PRO A 148 -10.74 -2.58 1.10
N GLU A 149 -10.43 -1.52 1.83
CA GLU A 149 -9.48 -0.48 1.43
C GLU A 149 -8.04 -0.94 1.68
N LEU A 150 -7.11 -0.70 0.73
CA LEU A 150 -5.69 -1.01 0.91
C LEU A 150 -4.90 0.18 1.44
N ILE A 151 -4.15 -0.02 2.52
CA ILE A 151 -3.18 0.94 3.06
C ILE A 151 -1.80 0.28 3.11
N PHE A 152 -0.87 0.82 2.33
CA PHE A 152 0.51 0.35 2.29
C PHE A 152 1.35 0.97 3.39
N ILE A 153 2.30 0.22 3.93
CA ILE A 153 3.06 0.59 5.12
C ILE A 153 4.57 0.50 4.87
N GLY A 154 5.24 1.60 5.18
CA GLY A 154 6.70 1.68 5.27
C GLY A 154 7.39 2.27 4.03
N PRO A 155 8.68 2.64 4.17
CA PRO A 155 9.43 3.33 3.12
C PRO A 155 9.75 2.44 1.91
N ALA A 156 9.74 1.12 2.08
CA ALA A 156 10.09 0.18 1.02
C ALA A 156 9.08 0.18 -0.14
N VAL A 157 7.84 0.61 0.10
CA VAL A 157 6.74 0.58 -0.87
C VAL A 157 6.34 1.98 -1.36
N THR A 158 6.97 3.04 -0.85
CA THR A 158 6.57 4.44 -1.13
C THR A 158 6.54 4.76 -2.62
N GLY A 159 7.59 4.40 -3.37
CA GLY A 159 7.69 4.67 -4.80
C GLY A 159 6.61 3.94 -5.59
N PHE A 160 6.33 2.67 -5.26
CA PHE A 160 5.20 1.94 -5.84
C PHE A 160 3.88 2.66 -5.56
N CYS A 161 3.62 3.03 -4.31
CA CYS A 161 2.36 3.68 -3.94
C CYS A 161 2.18 5.04 -4.62
N VAL A 162 3.24 5.84 -4.72
CA VAL A 162 3.20 7.15 -5.36
C VAL A 162 2.90 7.01 -6.86
N MET A 163 3.55 6.08 -7.54
CA MET A 163 3.32 5.86 -8.98
C MET A 163 1.95 5.25 -9.28
N GLN A 164 1.40 4.45 -8.37
CA GLN A 164 0.09 3.82 -8.55
C GLN A 164 -1.06 4.60 -7.90
N GLY A 165 -0.79 5.79 -7.34
CA GLY A 165 -1.81 6.59 -6.63
C GLY A 165 -2.39 5.88 -5.39
N ALA A 166 -1.67 4.91 -4.81
CA ALA A 166 -2.13 4.11 -3.68
C ALA A 166 -1.89 4.83 -2.35
N LYS A 167 -2.77 4.56 -1.38
CA LYS A 167 -2.61 5.07 -0.01
C LYS A 167 -1.42 4.43 0.67
N HIS A 168 -0.54 5.26 1.23
CA HIS A 168 0.62 4.81 1.98
C HIS A 168 0.74 5.57 3.29
N HIS A 169 1.21 4.90 4.32
CA HIS A 169 1.51 5.48 5.63
C HIS A 169 2.84 4.95 6.16
N CYS A 170 3.37 5.57 7.22
CA CYS A 170 4.65 5.19 7.77
C CYS A 170 4.58 4.96 9.29
N PRO A 171 4.34 3.73 9.75
CA PRO A 171 4.71 3.26 11.08
C PRO A 171 6.18 2.75 11.09
N TYR A 172 7.05 3.58 10.52
CA TYR A 172 8.52 3.67 10.67
C TYR A 172 9.37 2.47 10.22
N GLY A 173 9.38 2.20 8.91
CA GLY A 173 10.11 1.05 8.38
C GLY A 173 11.65 1.10 8.36
N ARG A 174 12.19 -0.12 8.23
CA ARG A 174 13.55 -0.68 8.51
C ARG A 174 14.20 -0.23 9.83
N ARG A 175 14.08 -1.17 10.79
CA ARG A 175 14.88 -1.46 12.01
C ARG A 175 15.80 -0.36 12.51
#